data_AF-A0A258ZCU4-F1
#
_entry.id   AF-A0A258ZCU4-F1
#
_cell.length_a   1.000
_cell.length_b   1.000
_cell.length_c   1.000
_cell.angle_alpha   90.00
_cell.angle_beta   90.00
_cell.angle_gamma   90.00
#
_symmetry.space_group_name_H-M   'P 1'
#
loop_
_entity.id
_entity.type
_entity.pdbx_description
1 polymer ?
#
loop_
_entity_poly.entity_id
_entity_poly.type
_entity_poly.pdbx_seq_one_letter_code
_entity_poly.pdbx_strand_id
1 'polypeptide(L)'
;MNVFNFGRMAGCLFLTVSIPAMANEVSREDWMNGMATALPAYFCKSDQYFRQCFNVTQIECEEMALSTTRICLAQNKNKLPAKLAMPDDGRQWGTVIGRCAGSAYGVSLHKKAVNSSKCNNADNWK
;
A
#
# COMPACT_ATOMS: atom_id res chain seq x y z
N MET A 1 16.92 38.94 17.04
CA MET A 1 16.99 39.56 18.38
C MET A 1 16.61 38.51 19.40
N ASN A 2 17.45 38.42 20.44
CA ASN A 2 17.33 37.70 21.72
C ASN A 2 15.89 37.61 22.24
N VAL A 3 15.48 36.61 23.04
CA VAL A 3 16.03 36.36 24.39
C VAL A 3 15.90 34.88 24.79
N PHE A 4 17.05 34.24 25.05
CA PHE A 4 17.14 33.14 26.02
C PHE A 4 17.15 33.76 27.42
N ASN A 5 16.30 33.28 28.34
CA ASN A 5 16.58 33.50 29.75
C ASN A 5 16.26 32.30 30.64
N PHE A 6 17.17 32.13 31.59
CA PHE A 6 17.39 31.06 32.54
C PHE A 6 16.23 30.85 33.54
N GLY A 7 16.02 29.59 33.93
CA GLY A 7 15.36 29.24 35.18
C GLY A 7 15.93 27.93 35.74
N ARG A 8 16.60 28.01 36.89
CA ARG A 8 17.33 26.93 37.57
C ARG A 8 16.38 25.92 38.25
N MET A 9 16.73 24.64 38.10
CA MET A 9 16.57 23.49 39.01
C MET A 9 15.39 23.47 40.00
N ALA A 10 14.43 22.58 39.73
CA ALA A 10 13.82 21.72 40.74
C ALA A 10 13.58 20.34 40.09
N GLY A 11 14.23 19.31 40.63
CA GLY A 11 14.23 17.97 40.05
C GLY A 11 12.85 17.32 40.10
N CYS A 12 12.09 17.42 39.00
CA CYS A 12 11.05 16.45 38.69
C CYS A 12 11.76 15.24 38.07
N LEU A 13 11.89 14.18 38.87
CA LEU A 13 12.22 12.84 38.41
C LEU A 13 11.11 12.41 37.44
N PHE A 14 11.24 12.76 36.15
CA PHE A 14 10.36 12.26 35.10
C PHE A 14 10.64 10.76 34.95
N LEU A 15 9.87 9.96 35.69
CA LEU A 15 9.71 8.53 35.41
C LEU A 15 9.17 8.43 33.98
N THR A 16 10.06 8.23 33.02
CA THR A 16 9.69 7.85 31.66
C THR A 16 9.11 6.44 31.74
N VAL A 17 7.81 6.35 31.97
CA VAL A 17 7.06 5.10 31.80
C VAL A 17 7.08 4.80 30.31
N SER A 18 8.01 3.93 29.91
CA SER A 18 8.06 3.37 28.56
C SER A 18 6.82 2.50 28.37
N ILE A 19 5.75 3.07 27.81
CA ILE A 19 4.59 2.29 27.40
C ILE A 19 5.08 1.37 26.27
N PRO A 20 4.97 0.04 26.41
CA PRO A 20 5.34 -0.86 25.34
C PRO A 20 4.42 -0.58 24.14
N ALA A 21 5.03 -0.26 22.99
CA ALA A 21 4.30 -0.23 21.73
C ALA A 21 3.83 -1.67 21.45
N MET A 22 2.54 -1.93 21.70
CA MET A 22 1.93 -3.20 21.31
C MET A 22 1.98 -3.27 19.79
N ALA A 23 2.82 -4.15 19.26
CA ALA A 23 2.81 -4.48 17.84
C ALA A 23 1.40 -4.96 17.50
N ASN A 24 0.71 -4.23 16.62
CA ASN A 24 -0.63 -4.61 16.20
C ASN A 24 -0.51 -5.78 15.23
N GLU A 25 -0.81 -6.99 15.70
CA GLU A 25 -0.77 -8.19 14.88
C GLU A 25 -2.09 -8.36 14.13
N VAL A 26 -2.02 -8.61 12.82
CA VAL A 26 -3.19 -8.95 11.99
C VAL A 26 -2.99 -10.35 11.43
N SER A 27 -4.05 -11.19 11.42
CA SER A 27 -3.94 -12.52 10.83
C SER A 27 -3.65 -12.42 9.32
N ARG A 28 -3.00 -13.44 8.76
CA ARG A 28 -2.76 -13.52 7.33
C ARG A 28 -4.06 -13.38 6.54
N GLU A 29 -5.08 -14.14 6.94
CA GLU A 29 -6.39 -14.16 6.28
C GLU A 29 -7.06 -12.78 6.31
N ASP A 30 -7.08 -12.10 7.46
CA ASP A 30 -7.69 -10.77 7.58
C ASP A 30 -6.94 -9.73 6.74
N TRP A 31 -5.60 -9.78 6.77
CA TRP A 31 -4.79 -8.88 5.95
C TRP A 31 -5.00 -9.11 4.45
N MET A 32 -5.04 -10.37 4.01
CA MET A 32 -5.32 -10.72 2.61
C MET A 32 -6.71 -10.26 2.17
N ASN A 33 -7.73 -10.44 3.01
CA ASN A 33 -9.10 -9.98 2.74
C ASN A 33 -9.17 -8.44 2.65
N GLY A 34 -8.47 -7.75 3.55
CA GLY A 34 -8.34 -6.29 3.51
C GLY A 34 -7.66 -5.83 2.23
N MET A 35 -6.56 -6.47 1.82
CA MET A 35 -5.85 -6.15 0.58
C MET A 35 -6.69 -6.40 -0.68
N ALA A 36 -7.47 -7.48 -0.71
CA ALA A 36 -8.37 -7.78 -1.81
C ALA A 36 -9.49 -6.74 -1.99
N THR A 37 -9.69 -5.87 -1.00
CA THR A 37 -10.70 -4.79 -1.03
C THR A 37 -10.04 -3.42 -1.23
N ALA A 38 -9.01 -3.12 -0.45
CA ALA A 38 -8.39 -1.80 -0.42
C ALA A 38 -7.52 -1.53 -1.65
N LEU A 39 -6.77 -2.53 -2.14
CA LEU A 39 -5.84 -2.33 -3.25
C LEU A 39 -6.57 -2.02 -4.57
N PRO A 40 -7.64 -2.74 -4.98
CA PRO A 40 -8.40 -2.40 -6.17
C PRO A 40 -9.00 -0.99 -6.11
N ALA A 41 -9.63 -0.63 -4.98
CA ALA A 41 -10.18 0.70 -4.79
C ALA A 41 -9.09 1.78 -4.86
N TYR A 42 -7.92 1.53 -4.27
CA TYR A 42 -6.79 2.45 -4.34
C TYR A 42 -6.29 2.62 -5.77
N PHE A 43 -6.03 1.54 -6.52
CA PHE A 43 -5.58 1.60 -7.92
C PHE A 43 -6.55 2.34 -8.83
N CYS A 44 -7.84 2.26 -8.53
CA CYS A 44 -8.91 2.71 -9.41
C CYS A 44 -9.50 4.08 -9.05
N LYS A 45 -8.87 4.83 -8.13
CA LYS A 45 -9.18 6.26 -7.99
C LYS A 45 -8.84 7.01 -9.28
N SER A 46 -9.62 8.03 -9.60
CA SER A 46 -9.52 8.79 -10.87
C SER A 46 -8.15 9.47 -11.07
N ASP A 47 -7.45 9.79 -9.99
CA ASP A 47 -6.15 10.45 -10.00
C ASP A 47 -4.96 9.48 -10.12
N GLN A 48 -5.22 8.18 -10.16
CA GLN A 48 -4.19 7.15 -10.16
C GLN A 48 -3.78 6.75 -11.57
N TYR A 49 -2.56 6.24 -11.69
CA TYR A 49 -1.97 5.83 -12.95
C TYR A 49 -2.91 4.90 -13.77
N PHE A 50 -3.50 3.89 -13.14
CA PHE A 50 -4.31 2.90 -13.86
C PHE A 50 -5.59 3.51 -14.45
N ARG A 51 -6.16 4.55 -13.85
CA ARG A 51 -7.33 5.27 -14.41
C ARG A 51 -6.97 6.37 -15.40
N GLN A 52 -5.73 6.84 -15.38
CA GLN A 52 -5.25 7.87 -16.29
C GLN A 52 -4.58 7.30 -17.54
N CYS A 53 -4.01 6.10 -17.43
CA CYS A 53 -3.17 5.50 -18.47
C CYS A 53 -3.79 4.30 -19.18
N PHE A 54 -5.01 3.90 -18.80
CA PHE A 54 -5.79 2.91 -19.51
C PHE A 54 -7.19 3.47 -19.79
N ASN A 55 -7.69 3.22 -20.99
CA ASN A 55 -9.05 3.60 -21.38
C ASN A 55 -10.06 2.61 -20.77
N VAL A 56 -10.37 2.81 -19.48
CA VAL A 56 -11.26 1.94 -18.69
C VAL A 56 -12.23 2.77 -17.84
N THR A 57 -13.42 2.21 -17.63
CA THR A 57 -14.36 2.71 -16.63
C THR A 57 -13.90 2.41 -15.20
N GLN A 58 -14.56 2.99 -14.20
CA GLN A 58 -14.34 2.64 -12.78
C GLN A 58 -14.50 1.13 -12.56
N ILE A 59 -15.60 0.57 -13.07
CA ILE A 59 -15.98 -0.83 -12.88
C ILE A 59 -14.95 -1.75 -13.54
N GLU A 60 -14.60 -1.51 -14.81
CA GLU A 60 -13.59 -2.30 -15.51
C GLU A 60 -12.22 -2.25 -14.82
N CYS A 61 -11.86 -1.08 -14.25
CA CYS A 61 -10.65 -0.96 -13.48
C CYS A 61 -10.70 -1.83 -12.23
N GLU A 62 -11.75 -1.70 -11.42
CA GLU A 62 -11.87 -2.42 -10.15
C GLU A 62 -11.96 -3.93 -10.36
N GLU A 63 -12.67 -4.40 -11.37
CA GLU A 63 -12.75 -5.82 -11.72
C GLU A 63 -11.38 -6.38 -12.11
N MET A 64 -10.65 -5.66 -12.96
CA MET A 64 -9.30 -6.08 -13.35
C MET A 64 -8.33 -6.05 -12.17
N ALA A 65 -8.35 -4.98 -11.37
CA ALA A 65 -7.48 -4.84 -10.21
C ALA A 65 -7.81 -5.86 -9.11
N LEU A 66 -9.09 -6.20 -8.90
CA LEU A 66 -9.52 -7.26 -8.00
C LEU A 66 -9.00 -8.62 -8.45
N SER A 67 -9.17 -8.92 -9.74
CA SER A 67 -8.71 -10.18 -10.34
C SER A 67 -7.20 -10.35 -10.17
N THR A 68 -6.40 -9.34 -10.57
CA THR A 68 -4.93 -9.42 -10.44
C THR A 68 -4.47 -9.43 -8.99
N THR A 69 -5.13 -8.69 -8.10
CA THR A 69 -4.84 -8.71 -6.66
C THR A 69 -5.05 -10.11 -6.07
N ARG A 70 -6.17 -10.77 -6.37
CA ARG A 70 -6.44 -12.13 -5.87
C ARG A 70 -5.41 -13.14 -6.35
N ILE A 71 -5.01 -13.07 -7.62
CA ILE A 71 -3.95 -13.93 -8.17
C ILE A 71 -2.64 -13.71 -7.41
N CYS A 72 -2.24 -12.45 -7.21
CA CYS A 72 -1.00 -12.10 -6.51
C CYS A 72 -1.00 -12.51 -5.03
N LEU A 73 -2.14 -12.36 -4.35
CA LEU A 73 -2.33 -12.83 -2.98
C LEU A 73 -2.19 -14.35 -2.90
N ALA A 74 -2.82 -15.10 -3.83
CA ALA A 74 -2.72 -16.56 -3.87
C ALA A 74 -1.27 -17.04 -4.12
N GLN A 75 -0.55 -16.41 -5.04
CA GLN A 75 0.84 -16.73 -5.37
C GLN A 75 1.81 -16.49 -4.20
N ASN A 76 1.50 -15.54 -3.31
CA ASN A 76 2.36 -15.17 -2.19
C ASN A 76 1.87 -15.68 -0.82
N LYS A 77 0.71 -16.34 -0.75
CA LYS A 77 0.10 -16.82 0.50
C LYS A 77 1.06 -17.60 1.38
N ASN A 78 1.83 -18.52 0.79
CA ASN A 78 2.74 -19.39 1.52
C ASN A 78 4.00 -18.68 2.04
N LYS A 79 4.28 -17.46 1.55
CA LYS A 79 5.43 -16.64 1.99
C LYS A 79 5.04 -15.66 3.09
N LEU A 80 3.76 -15.32 3.21
CA LEU A 80 3.26 -14.47 4.29
C LEU A 80 3.43 -15.18 5.64
N PRO A 81 3.81 -14.48 6.72
CA PRO A 81 3.72 -15.06 8.07
C PRO A 81 2.26 -15.35 8.43
N ALA A 82 2.03 -16.17 9.46
CA ALA A 82 0.66 -16.46 9.93
C ALA A 82 0.00 -15.22 10.55
N LYS A 83 0.80 -14.34 11.14
CA LYS A 83 0.42 -13.03 11.65
C LYS A 83 1.40 -11.98 11.14
N LEU A 84 0.89 -10.82 10.74
CA LEU A 84 1.67 -9.70 10.26
C LEU A 84 1.83 -8.67 11.38
N ALA A 85 3.07 -8.29 11.67
CA ALA A 85 3.41 -7.20 12.57
C ALA A 85 3.21 -5.86 11.86
N MET A 86 2.12 -5.17 12.17
CA MET A 86 1.81 -3.88 11.55
C MET A 86 2.55 -2.73 12.25
N PRO A 87 2.96 -1.69 11.51
CA PRO A 87 2.71 -1.47 10.07
C PRO A 87 3.81 -2.01 9.13
N ASP A 88 4.90 -2.54 9.66
CA ASP A 88 6.09 -2.91 8.87
C ASP A 88 5.81 -4.03 7.87
N ASP A 89 5.24 -5.15 8.33
CA ASP A 89 4.88 -6.26 7.44
C ASP A 89 3.83 -5.81 6.42
N GLY A 90 2.87 -4.98 6.85
CA GLY A 90 1.85 -4.42 5.96
C GLY A 90 2.44 -3.61 4.82
N ARG A 91 3.45 -2.77 5.07
CA ARG A 91 4.16 -2.02 4.04
C ARG A 91 4.93 -2.95 3.11
N GLN A 92 5.74 -3.85 3.67
CA GLN A 92 6.55 -4.77 2.89
C GLN A 92 5.70 -5.62 1.95
N TRP A 93 4.71 -6.32 2.51
CA TRP A 93 3.84 -7.19 1.72
C TRP A 93 2.87 -6.39 0.84
N GLY A 94 2.46 -5.20 1.26
CA GLY A 94 1.69 -4.27 0.43
C GLY A 94 2.43 -3.88 -0.84
N THR A 95 3.73 -3.57 -0.77
CA THR A 95 4.57 -3.30 -1.94
C THR A 95 4.71 -4.54 -2.83
N VAL A 96 4.93 -5.72 -2.25
CA VAL A 96 5.06 -6.98 -3.01
C VAL A 96 3.77 -7.27 -3.80
N ILE A 97 2.62 -7.22 -3.13
CA ILE A 97 1.32 -7.49 -3.76
C ILE A 97 0.96 -6.39 -4.76
N GLY A 98 1.17 -5.12 -4.41
CA GLY A 98 0.91 -3.97 -5.29
C GLY A 98 1.69 -4.04 -6.60
N ARG A 99 3.00 -4.32 -6.54
CA ARG A 99 3.84 -4.46 -7.74
C ARG A 99 3.39 -5.63 -8.61
N CYS A 100 3.07 -6.77 -8.01
CA CYS A 100 2.55 -7.92 -8.73
C CYS A 100 1.22 -7.58 -9.43
N ALA A 101 0.26 -7.03 -8.70
CA ALA A 101 -1.07 -6.73 -9.22
C ALA A 101 -1.03 -5.66 -10.31
N GLY A 102 -0.22 -4.61 -10.13
CA GLY A 102 -0.06 -3.54 -11.11
C GLY A 102 0.65 -4.00 -12.40
N SER A 103 1.65 -4.88 -12.28
CA SER A 103 2.31 -5.48 -13.45
C SER A 103 1.32 -6.33 -14.25
N ALA A 104 0.59 -7.21 -13.56
CA ALA A 104 -0.42 -8.06 -14.18
C ALA A 104 -1.55 -7.24 -14.80
N TYR A 105 -1.97 -6.14 -14.16
CA TYR A 105 -2.95 -5.21 -14.70
C TYR A 105 -2.48 -4.62 -16.04
N GLY A 106 -1.25 -4.11 -16.08
CA GLY A 106 -0.67 -3.52 -17.29
C GLY A 106 -0.57 -4.52 -18.45
N VAL A 107 -0.18 -5.77 -18.16
CA VAL A 107 -0.16 -6.84 -19.16
C VAL A 107 -1.56 -7.17 -19.67
N SER A 108 -2.54 -7.32 -18.77
CA SER A 108 -3.92 -7.66 -19.14
C SER A 108 -4.59 -6.59 -20.00
N LEU A 109 -4.26 -5.31 -19.78
CA LEU A 109 -4.90 -4.18 -20.45
C LEU A 109 -3.98 -3.44 -21.44
N HIS A 110 -2.88 -4.04 -21.88
CA HIS A 110 -1.93 -3.40 -22.81
C HIS A 110 -2.59 -2.82 -24.07
N LYS A 111 -3.65 -3.44 -24.59
CA LYS A 111 -4.41 -2.94 -25.76
C LYS A 111 -5.26 -1.70 -25.47
N LYS A 112 -5.57 -1.44 -24.20
CA LYS A 112 -6.31 -0.26 -23.74
C LYS A 112 -5.39 0.84 -23.23
N ALA A 113 -4.07 0.67 -23.30
CA ALA A 113 -3.11 1.66 -22.83
C ALA A 113 -3.18 2.95 -23.65
N VAL A 114 -3.16 4.09 -22.96
CA VAL A 114 -3.08 5.42 -23.58
C VAL A 114 -1.65 5.68 -24.01
N ASN A 115 -1.44 6.06 -25.27
CA ASN A 115 -0.11 6.42 -25.75
C ASN A 115 0.22 7.87 -25.35
N SER A 116 1.06 8.06 -24.34
CA SER A 116 1.56 9.37 -23.91
C SER A 116 2.90 9.25 -23.20
N SER A 117 3.67 10.33 -23.09
CA SER A 117 4.93 10.33 -22.33
C SER A 117 4.77 9.86 -20.89
N LYS A 118 3.64 10.20 -20.25
CA LYS A 118 3.30 9.75 -18.91
C LYS A 118 3.01 8.25 -18.85
N CYS A 119 2.23 7.72 -19.77
CA CYS A 119 1.75 6.35 -19.73
C CYS A 119 2.71 5.33 -20.36
N ASN A 120 3.67 5.80 -21.14
CA ASN A 120 4.75 4.99 -21.69
C ASN A 120 5.93 4.84 -20.71
N ASN A 121 5.92 5.57 -19.59
CA ASN A 121 6.93 5.45 -18.55
C ASN A 121 6.41 4.59 -17.39
N ALA A 122 6.92 3.36 -17.32
CA ALA A 122 6.55 2.39 -16.29
C ALA A 122 6.94 2.81 -14.86
N ASP A 123 7.81 3.81 -14.68
CA ASP A 123 8.21 4.30 -13.36
C ASP A 123 7.16 5.22 -12.73
N ASN A 124 6.15 5.66 -13.50
CA ASN A 124 5.06 6.50 -13.00
C ASN A 124 4.01 5.75 -12.16
N TRP A 125 4.16 4.44 -11.96
CA TRP A 125 3.24 3.65 -11.14
C TRP A 125 3.92 2.68 -10.16
N LYS A 126 5.24 2.51 -10.26
CA LYS A 126 6.03 1.56 -9.47
C LYS A 126 6.39 2.07 -8.08
#